data_AF-A0A2E2HHB6-F1
#
_entry.id   AF-A0A2E2HHB6-F1
#
_cell.length_a   1.000
_cell.length_b   1.000
_cell.length_c   1.000
_cell.angle_alpha   90.00
_cell.angle_beta   90.00
_cell.angle_gamma   90.00
#
_symmetry.space_group_name_H-M   'P 1'
#
loop_
_entity.id
_entity.type
_entity.pdbx_description
1 polymer ?
#
loop_
_entity_poly.entity_id
_entity_poly.type
_entity_poly.pdbx_seq_one_letter_code
_entity_poly.pdbx_strand_id
1 'polypeptide(L)' 'MVQNSNSHNLFEEPGELLKALRIARARSYWLDSTSDYRQNILQWIGKARRKSTKTKRIDTVVDHCVRGVRLTNY' A
#
# COMPACT_ATOMS: atom_id res chain seq x y z
N MET A 1 -10.82 -29.78 5.43
CA MET A 1 -9.93 -29.34 4.33
C MET A 1 -10.21 -27.87 4.06
N VAL A 2 -9.18 -27.02 4.12
CA VAL A 2 -9.27 -25.55 4.12
C VAL A 2 -9.99 -25.01 2.89
N GLN A 3 -11.10 -24.31 3.08
CA GLN A 3 -11.76 -23.58 2.00
C GLN A 3 -10.96 -22.34 1.61
N ASN A 4 -10.45 -22.40 0.38
CA ASN A 4 -10.77 -21.49 -0.71
C ASN A 4 -10.85 -19.98 -0.41
N SER A 5 -9.96 -19.20 -1.04
CA SER A 5 -10.32 -18.01 -1.84
C SER A 5 -9.03 -17.40 -2.39
N ASN A 6 -8.55 -17.95 -3.50
CA ASN A 6 -7.59 -17.27 -4.36
C ASN A 6 -8.40 -16.23 -5.17
N SER A 7 -8.91 -15.21 -4.47
CA SER A 7 -9.63 -14.11 -5.11
C SER A 7 -8.59 -13.30 -5.89
N HIS A 8 -8.75 -13.30 -7.20
CA HIS A 8 -8.04 -12.42 -8.11
C HIS A 8 -8.13 -10.99 -7.56
N ASN A 9 -7.01 -10.47 -7.03
CA ASN A 9 -6.90 -9.10 -6.55
C ASN A 9 -7.13 -8.16 -7.73
N LEU A 10 -8.36 -7.73 -7.91
CA LEU A 10 -8.61 -6.35 -8.32
C LEU A 10 -7.84 -5.51 -7.31
N PHE A 11 -6.74 -4.89 -7.74
CA PHE A 11 -5.91 -4.02 -6.90
C PHE A 11 -6.69 -2.73 -6.59
N GLU A 12 -7.81 -2.87 -5.87
CA GLU A 12 -8.46 -1.74 -5.23
C GLU A 12 -7.48 -1.17 -4.22
N GLU A 13 -7.21 0.13 -4.32
CA GLU A 13 -6.38 0.83 -3.33
C GLU A 13 -6.97 0.55 -1.94
N PRO A 14 -6.22 -0.08 -1.02
CA PRO A 14 -6.77 -0.45 0.27
C PRO A 14 -7.22 0.83 0.95
N GLY A 15 -8.51 0.91 1.31
CA GLY A 15 -9.08 2.10 1.93
C GLY A 15 -8.30 2.55 3.19
N GLU A 16 -7.65 1.60 3.87
CA GLU A 16 -6.73 1.88 4.98
C GLU A 16 -5.50 2.71 4.55
N LEU A 17 -4.91 2.44 3.37
CA LEU A 17 -3.79 3.21 2.82
C LEU A 17 -4.23 4.63 2.47
N LEU A 18 -5.34 4.78 1.74
CA LEU A 18 -5.85 6.11 1.37
C LEU A 18 -6.23 6.94 2.61
N LYS A 19 -6.82 6.30 3.62
CA LYS A 19 -7.12 6.94 4.90
C LYS A 19 -5.84 7.39 5.62
N ALA A 20 -4.82 6.54 5.68
CA ALA A 20 -3.55 6.85 6.32
C ALA A 20 -2.80 7.99 5.59
N LEU A 21 -2.73 7.93 4.26
CA LEU A 21 -2.17 9.00 3.42
C LEU A 21 -2.90 10.33 3.59
N ARG A 22 -4.24 10.30 3.75
CA ARG A 22 -5.05 11.49 4.01
C ARG A 22 -4.73 12.10 5.38
N ILE A 23 -4.64 11.27 6.42
CA ILE A 23 -4.29 11.71 7.78
C ILE A 23 -2.88 12.34 7.78
N ALA A 24 -1.94 11.72 7.10
CA ALA A 24 -0.56 12.18 6.99
C ALA A 24 -0.36 13.34 6.00
N ARG A 25 -1.42 13.81 5.32
CA ARG A 25 -1.36 14.83 4.26
C ARG A 25 -0.37 14.49 3.11
N ALA A 26 -0.06 13.21 2.93
CA ALA A 26 0.88 12.72 1.94
C ALA A 26 0.18 12.16 0.68
N ARG A 27 -1.15 12.31 0.60
CA ARG A 27 -1.94 11.82 -0.54
C ARG A 27 -1.51 12.41 -1.88
N SER A 28 -1.10 13.68 -1.91
CA SER A 28 -0.66 14.34 -3.14
C SER A 28 0.60 13.68 -3.71
N TYR A 29 1.58 13.35 -2.86
CA TYR A 29 2.80 12.65 -3.27
C TYR A 29 2.50 11.24 -3.81
N TRP A 30 1.59 10.52 -3.15
CA TRP A 30 1.14 9.21 -3.64
C TRP A 30 0.50 9.30 -5.02
N LEU A 31 -0.40 10.27 -5.23
CA LEU A 31 -1.11 10.44 -6.52
C LEU A 31 -0.19 10.96 -7.65
N ASP A 32 0.82 11.76 -7.32
CA ASP A 32 1.85 12.24 -8.24
C ASP A 32 2.81 11.12 -8.67
N SER A 33 2.90 10.04 -7.90
CA SER A 33 3.73 8.89 -8.22
C SER A 33 3.20 8.12 -9.44
N THR A 34 4.12 7.53 -10.20
CA THR A 34 3.80 6.78 -11.43
C THR A 34 2.86 5.60 -11.15
N SER A 35 2.03 5.27 -12.14
CA SER A 35 1.06 4.17 -12.05
C SER A 35 1.75 2.83 -11.73
N ASP A 36 2.89 2.54 -12.38
CA ASP A 36 3.69 1.34 -12.13
C ASP A 36 4.22 1.26 -10.70
N TYR A 37 4.72 2.38 -10.15
CA TYR A 37 5.20 2.42 -8.78
C TYR A 37 4.07 2.13 -7.80
N ARG A 38 2.92 2.79 -7.97
CA ARG A 38 1.76 2.55 -7.10
C ARG A 38 1.30 1.09 -7.18
N GLN A 39 1.20 0.50 -8.37
CA GLN A 39 0.81 -0.91 -8.53
C GLN A 39 1.79 -1.87 -7.85
N ASN A 40 3.09 -1.65 -8.03
CA ASN A 40 4.13 -2.46 -7.38
C ASN A 40 4.01 -2.42 -5.85
N ILE A 41 3.77 -1.23 -5.28
CA ILE A 41 3.56 -1.05 -3.85
C ILE A 41 2.26 -1.72 -3.37
N LEU A 42 1.16 -1.58 -4.13
CA LEU A 42 -0.10 -2.25 -3.82
C LEU A 42 0.05 -3.78 -3.85
N GLN A 43 0.80 -4.31 -4.82
CA GLN A 43 1.13 -5.73 -4.88
C GLN A 43 1.99 -6.17 -3.70
N TRP A 44 2.98 -5.37 -3.33
CA TRP A 44 3.77 -5.62 -2.13
C TRP A 44 2.91 -5.65 -0.88
N ILE A 45 2.02 -4.68 -0.66
CA ILE A 45 1.07 -4.68 0.47
C ILE A 45 0.17 -5.92 0.40
N GLY A 46 -0.36 -6.24 -0.78
CA GLY A 46 -1.25 -7.38 -1.02
C GLY A 46 -0.61 -8.74 -0.69
N LYS A 47 0.70 -8.90 -0.90
CA LYS A 47 1.47 -10.11 -0.56
C LYS A 47 1.52 -10.40 0.95
N ALA A 48 1.23 -9.44 1.83
CA ALA A 48 1.26 -9.67 3.26
C ALA A 48 0.03 -10.47 3.72
N ARG A 49 0.25 -11.69 4.22
CA ARG A 49 -0.84 -12.57 4.71
C ARG A 49 -1.40 -12.14 6.06
N ARG A 50 -0.57 -11.55 6.93
CA ARG A 50 -0.98 -11.11 8.27
C ARG A 50 -1.45 -9.66 8.23
N LYS A 51 -2.56 -9.36 8.94
CA LYS A 51 -3.08 -7.99 9.05
C LYS A 51 -2.05 -7.03 9.64
N SER A 52 -1.33 -7.44 10.69
CA SER A 52 -0.26 -6.64 11.29
C SER A 52 0.87 -6.30 10.31
N THR A 53 1.23 -7.24 9.44
CA THR A 53 2.23 -6.99 8.37
C THR A 53 1.68 -6.05 7.30
N LYS A 54 0.41 -6.19 6.89
CA LYS A 54 -0.22 -5.23 5.98
C LYS A 54 -0.20 -3.82 6.55
N THR A 55 -0.59 -3.65 7.82
CA THR A 55 -0.57 -2.34 8.51
C THR A 55 0.84 -1.76 8.54
N LYS A 56 1.87 -2.56 8.88
CA LYS A 56 3.26 -2.10 8.85
C LYS A 56 3.70 -1.63 7.46
N ARG A 57 3.34 -2.36 6.40
CA ARG A 57 3.66 -1.97 5.02
C ARG A 57 2.97 -0.66 4.62
N ILE A 58 1.70 -0.48 4.99
CA ILE A 58 0.97 0.78 4.78
C ILE A 58 1.67 1.93 5.50
N ASP A 59 2.03 1.74 6.77
CA ASP A 59 2.74 2.73 7.58
C ASP A 59 4.08 3.14 6.95
N THR A 60 4.86 2.17 6.46
CA THR A 60 6.11 2.43 5.73
C THR A 60 5.87 3.26 4.47
N VAL A 61 4.83 2.94 3.68
CA VAL A 61 4.50 3.74 2.47
C VAL A 61 4.14 5.17 2.85
N VAL A 62 3.36 5.35 3.91
CA VAL A 62 2.95 6.67 4.39
C VAL A 62 4.17 7.47 4.87
N ASP A 63 5.07 6.90 5.67
CA ASP A 63 6.32 7.54 6.10
C ASP A 63 7.15 8.03 4.91
N HIS A 64 7.35 7.18 3.91
CA HIS A 64 8.09 7.53 2.72
C HIS A 64 7.41 8.64 1.91
N CYS A 65 6.08 8.61 1.78
CA CYS A 65 5.34 9.67 1.11
C CYS A 65 5.41 11.00 1.87
N VAL A 66 5.36 10.98 3.21
CA VAL A 66 5.52 12.19 4.05
C VAL A 66 6.91 12.79 3.87
N ARG A 67 7.93 11.93 3.79
CA ARG A 67 9.33 12.32 3.58
C ARG A 67 9.62 12.71 2.12
N GLY A 68 8.68 12.51 1.21
CA GLY A 68 8.85 12.79 -0.22
C GLY A 68 9.86 11.87 -0.91
N VAL A 69 10.15 10.70 -0.34
CA VAL A 69 11.10 9.73 -0.88
C VAL A 69 10.38 8.49 -1.40
N ARG A 70 10.91 7.90 -2.47
CA ARG A 70 10.41 6.62 -2.98
C ARG A 70 10.80 5.48 -2.05
N LEU A 71 9.93 4.50 -1.94
CA LEU A 71 10.24 3.22 -1.31
C LEU A 71 11.10 2.42 -2.29
N THR A 72 12.30 2.01 -1.89
CA THR A 72 13.25 1.29 -2.77
C THR A 72 13.42 -0.19 -2.42
N ASN A 73 13.06 -0.60 -1.20
CA ASN A 73 13.16 -1.98 -0.72
C ASN A 73 11.76 -2.54 -0.36
N TYR A 74 11.05 -3.09 -1.34
CA TYR A 74 9.73 -3.70 -1.15
C TYR A 74 9.61 -5.10 -1.78
#